data_AF-A0A1F9MCD7-F1
#
_entry.id   AF-A0A1F9MCD7-F1
#
_cell.length_a   1.000
_cell.length_b   1.000
_cell.length_c   1.000
_cell.angle_alpha   90.00
_cell.angle_beta   90.00
_cell.angle_gamma   90.00
#
_symmetry.space_group_name_H-M   'P 1'
#
loop_
_entity.id
_entity.type
_entity.pdbx_description
1 polymer ?
#
loop_
_entity_poly.entity_id
_entity_poly.type
_entity_poly.pdbx_seq_one_letter_code
_entity_poly.pdbx_strand_id
1 'polypeptide(L)'
;MTFEDLIIKTKKELEVVFQACAAPELNALVDREYDGYNLTPMAALLGIRKFRKGFFDPQGHLAGSEELEGYNVPVFQTAFHERWMAKPCEENPHRFGFYTVRPAEREDIDNAYPKALLLNYGRSPRNPWFRVERALRDYLVAVNPGDPDVLLGKAYIAVGSLRVFSNFFALRRVPNTG
;
A
#
# COMPACT_ATOMS: atom_id res chain seq x y z
N MET A 1 1.30 16.59 6.83
CA MET A 1 1.82 15.48 7.64
C MET A 1 2.90 14.78 6.84
N THR A 2 4.07 14.58 7.44
CA THR A 2 5.21 13.91 6.80
C THR A 2 5.15 12.41 6.99
N PHE A 3 6.05 11.69 6.31
CA PHE A 3 6.23 10.26 6.50
C PHE A 3 6.75 9.93 7.91
N GLU A 4 7.69 10.72 8.41
CA GLU A 4 8.28 10.61 9.74
C GLU A 4 7.22 10.87 10.84
N ASP A 5 6.31 11.82 10.62
CA ASP A 5 5.20 12.09 11.53
C ASP A 5 4.30 10.86 11.71
N LEU A 6 4.07 10.08 10.65
CA LEU A 6 3.26 8.86 10.73
C LEU A 6 3.97 7.75 11.51
N ILE A 7 5.30 7.66 11.39
CA ILE A 7 6.06 6.56 11.96
C ILE A 7 6.12 6.61 13.48
N ILE A 8 6.09 7.81 14.06
CA ILE A 8 6.13 7.99 15.51
C ILE A 8 4.74 7.94 16.17
N LYS A 9 3.66 7.89 15.38
CA LYS A 9 2.29 7.85 15.91
C LYS A 9 1.95 6.50 16.49
N THR A 10 1.16 6.52 17.55
CA THR A 10 0.52 5.34 18.12
C THR A 10 -0.58 4.82 17.18
N LYS A 11 -0.95 3.54 17.35
CA LYS A 11 -2.08 2.95 16.62
C LYS A 11 -3.37 3.78 16.72
N LYS A 12 -3.66 4.36 17.89
CA LYS A 12 -4.87 5.17 18.11
C LYS A 12 -4.82 6.48 17.32
N GLU A 13 -3.67 7.15 17.29
CA GLU A 13 -3.49 8.37 16.51
C GLU A 13 -3.55 8.08 15.01
N LEU A 14 -2.96 6.98 14.55
CA LEU A 14 -3.05 6.53 13.16
C LEU A 14 -4.49 6.22 12.75
N GLU A 15 -5.29 5.63 13.63
CA GLU A 15 -6.71 5.43 13.39
C GLU A 15 -7.42 6.78 13.18
N VAL A 16 -7.18 7.77 14.04
CA VAL A 16 -7.79 9.10 13.91
C VAL A 16 -7.41 9.74 12.58
N VAL A 17 -6.14 9.69 12.19
CA VAL A 17 -5.67 10.21 10.88
C VAL A 17 -6.38 9.48 9.74
N PHE A 18 -6.38 8.15 9.76
CA PHE A 18 -7.00 7.33 8.72
C PHE A 18 -8.50 7.66 8.56
N GLN A 19 -9.20 7.85 9.68
CA GLN A 19 -10.63 8.18 9.72
C GLN A 19 -10.94 9.63 9.31
N ALA A 20 -9.97 10.54 9.32
CA ALA A 20 -10.14 11.91 8.83
C ALA A 20 -9.83 12.07 7.33
N CYS A 21 -8.98 11.21 6.76
CA CYS A 21 -8.46 11.37 5.40
C CYS A 21 -9.34 10.72 4.31
N ALA A 22 -9.09 11.05 3.05
CA ALA A 22 -9.77 10.47 1.88
C ALA A 22 -8.79 9.70 0.99
N ALA A 23 -9.33 8.93 0.05
CA ALA A 23 -8.57 8.24 -1.00
C ALA A 23 -7.73 9.25 -1.82
N PRO A 24 -6.49 8.89 -2.21
CA PRO A 24 -5.82 9.63 -3.28
C PRO A 24 -6.56 9.39 -4.61
N GLU A 25 -6.41 10.33 -5.54
CA GLU A 25 -6.81 10.15 -6.94
C GLU A 25 -6.00 9.00 -7.57
N LEU A 26 -6.67 8.06 -8.24
CA LEU A 26 -6.01 6.91 -8.89
C LEU A 26 -4.90 7.36 -9.84
N ASN A 27 -5.20 8.33 -10.70
CA ASN A 27 -4.26 8.85 -11.70
C ASN A 27 -2.97 9.43 -11.07
N ALA A 28 -3.02 9.86 -9.82
CA ALA A 28 -1.84 10.39 -9.12
C ALA A 28 -0.88 9.29 -8.61
N LEU A 29 -1.30 8.02 -8.69
CA LEU A 29 -0.51 6.84 -8.35
C LEU A 29 0.12 6.18 -9.58
N VAL A 30 -0.43 6.38 -10.78
CA VAL A 30 0.00 5.67 -12.01
C VAL A 30 1.49 5.89 -12.31
N ASP A 31 2.21 4.79 -12.55
CA ASP A 31 3.64 4.72 -12.84
C ASP A 31 4.51 5.33 -11.74
N ARG A 32 4.07 5.15 -10.48
CA ARG A 32 4.78 5.65 -9.31
C ARG A 32 5.10 4.52 -8.36
N GLU A 33 6.26 4.65 -7.74
CA GLU A 33 6.67 3.78 -6.65
C GLU A 33 6.74 4.56 -5.33
N TYR A 34 6.55 3.82 -4.24
CA TYR A 34 6.48 4.33 -2.89
C TYR A 34 7.32 3.49 -1.94
N ASP A 35 8.24 4.13 -1.23
CA ASP A 35 8.94 3.52 -0.10
C ASP A 35 7.96 3.36 1.08
N GLY A 36 7.86 2.15 1.59
CA GLY A 36 6.92 1.75 2.62
C GLY A 36 7.57 1.34 3.92
N TYR A 37 6.86 1.59 5.03
CA TYR A 37 7.28 1.21 6.37
C TYR A 37 6.11 0.68 7.19
N ASN A 38 6.24 -0.52 7.76
CA ASN A 38 5.24 -1.09 8.66
C ASN A 38 5.33 -0.45 10.06
N LEU A 39 4.20 0.05 10.56
CA LEU A 39 4.14 0.90 11.78
C LEU A 39 3.91 0.12 13.07
N THR A 40 3.50 -1.14 13.02
CA THR A 40 3.28 -1.94 14.24
C THR A 40 4.56 -2.65 14.69
N PRO A 41 4.83 -2.72 16.01
CA PRO A 41 5.96 -3.48 16.55
C PRO A 41 5.93 -4.96 16.18
N MET A 42 4.74 -5.54 16.02
CA MET A 42 4.57 -6.94 15.60
C MET A 42 5.08 -7.21 14.18
N ALA A 43 5.07 -6.23 13.28
CA ALA A 43 5.65 -6.40 11.94
C ALA A 43 7.19 -6.53 11.99
N ALA A 44 7.84 -6.00 13.03
CA ALA A 44 9.25 -6.26 13.28
C ALA A 44 9.52 -7.72 13.68
N LEU A 45 8.54 -8.41 14.27
CA LEU A 45 8.65 -9.84 14.62
C LEU A 45 8.63 -10.75 13.38
N LEU A 46 8.02 -10.31 12.27
CA LEU A 46 8.01 -11.00 10.98
C LEU A 46 9.15 -10.54 10.04
N GLY A 47 10.06 -9.67 10.52
CA GLY A 47 11.28 -9.31 9.80
C GLY A 47 11.12 -8.42 8.57
N ILE A 48 9.90 -7.92 8.28
CA ILE A 48 9.64 -7.06 7.10
C ILE A 48 9.15 -5.71 7.59
N ARG A 49 10.08 -4.77 7.74
CA ARG A 49 9.81 -3.42 8.20
C ARG A 49 9.77 -2.42 7.06
N LYS A 50 10.77 -2.47 6.18
CA LYS A 50 10.88 -1.67 4.96
C LYS A 50 10.39 -2.50 3.78
N PHE A 51 9.69 -1.88 2.84
CA PHE A 51 9.27 -2.47 1.57
C PHE A 51 9.07 -1.35 0.54
N ARG A 52 8.85 -1.68 -0.73
CA ARG A 52 8.39 -0.70 -1.73
C ARG A 52 7.12 -1.20 -2.40
N LYS A 53 6.22 -0.30 -2.78
CA LYS A 53 5.02 -0.60 -3.56
C LYS A 53 5.06 0.19 -4.86
N GLY A 54 4.70 -0.45 -5.96
CA GLY A 54 4.55 0.21 -7.27
C GLY A 54 3.10 0.12 -7.73
N PHE A 55 2.69 1.12 -8.51
CA PHE A 55 1.35 1.26 -9.08
C PHE A 55 1.51 1.50 -10.58
N PHE A 56 0.73 0.80 -11.40
CA PHE A 56 0.82 0.88 -12.86
C PHE A 56 -0.56 0.69 -13.48
N ASP A 57 -0.73 1.23 -14.68
CA ASP A 57 -1.90 0.94 -15.50
C ASP A 57 -1.66 -0.36 -16.28
N PRO A 58 -2.41 -1.45 -16.00
CA PRO A 58 -2.21 -2.72 -16.70
C PRO A 58 -2.61 -2.68 -18.17
N GLN A 59 -3.41 -1.70 -18.60
CA GLN A 59 -3.92 -1.58 -19.97
C GLN A 59 -3.23 -0.45 -20.77
N GLY A 60 -2.42 0.40 -20.11
CA GLY A 60 -1.74 1.52 -20.76
C GLY A 60 -2.69 2.59 -21.31
N HIS A 61 -3.91 2.67 -20.77
CA HIS A 61 -4.90 3.68 -21.11
C HIS A 61 -4.70 4.93 -20.24
N LEU A 62 -3.81 5.83 -20.67
CA LEU A 62 -3.68 7.15 -20.05
C LEU A 62 -4.91 8.03 -20.38
N ALA A 63 -5.93 7.88 -19.55
CA ALA A 63 -7.01 8.81 -19.15
C ALA A 63 -8.31 8.00 -18.96
N GLY A 64 -8.73 7.83 -17.70
CA GLY A 64 -10.05 7.28 -17.36
C GLY A 64 -10.10 5.82 -16.94
N SER A 65 -8.97 5.17 -16.61
CA SER A 65 -9.03 3.83 -16.00
C SER A 65 -9.66 3.91 -14.60
N GLU A 66 -10.70 3.10 -14.38
CA GLU A 66 -11.36 2.95 -13.08
C GLU A 66 -10.62 2.00 -12.13
N GLU A 67 -9.61 1.27 -12.64
CA GLU A 67 -8.83 0.29 -11.89
C GLU A 67 -7.34 0.37 -12.27
N LEU A 68 -6.45 0.32 -11.26
CA LEU A 68 -5.02 0.14 -11.47
C LEU A 68 -4.59 -1.23 -10.99
N GLU A 69 -3.40 -1.65 -11.39
CA GLU A 69 -2.68 -2.72 -10.71
C GLU A 69 -1.49 -2.16 -9.94
N GLY A 70 -0.98 -2.96 -9.02
CA GLY A 70 0.24 -2.66 -8.32
C GLY A 70 0.95 -3.92 -7.86
N TYR A 71 2.14 -3.72 -7.30
CA TYR A 71 3.00 -4.78 -6.82
C TYR A 71 3.75 -4.34 -5.58
N ASN A 72 4.35 -5.31 -4.87
CA ASN A 72 5.31 -5.07 -3.81
C ASN A 72 6.71 -5.43 -4.31
N VAL A 73 7.71 -4.75 -3.75
CA VAL A 73 9.12 -5.00 -3.97
C VAL A 73 9.77 -5.21 -2.60
N PRO A 74 10.45 -6.34 -2.38
CA PRO A 74 11.19 -6.54 -1.15
C PRO A 74 12.43 -5.67 -1.19
N VAL A 75 12.77 -5.06 -0.06
CA VAL A 75 13.96 -4.21 0.06
C VAL A 75 14.89 -4.76 1.13
N PHE A 76 16.16 -4.34 1.08
CA PHE A 76 17.12 -4.61 2.16
C PHE A 76 16.65 -3.94 3.47
N GLN A 77 16.65 -4.72 4.56
CA GLN A 77 16.21 -4.26 5.88
C GLN A 77 17.38 -3.57 6.58
N THR A 78 17.60 -2.31 6.21
CA THR A 78 18.63 -1.44 6.81
C THR A 78 18.03 -0.52 7.88
N ALA A 79 18.85 0.37 8.44
CA ALA A 79 18.35 1.40 9.36
C ALA A 79 17.24 2.25 8.70
N PHE A 80 16.40 2.87 9.54
CA PHE A 80 15.26 3.64 9.08
C PHE A 80 15.65 4.77 8.10
N HIS A 81 16.70 5.53 8.43
CA HIS A 81 17.16 6.67 7.62
C HIS A 81 17.97 6.26 6.39
N GLU A 82 18.37 4.99 6.28
CA GLU A 82 19.06 4.50 5.09
C GLU A 82 18.11 4.32 3.91
N ARG A 83 18.67 4.31 2.70
CA ARG A 83 17.92 4.14 1.45
C ARG A 83 17.13 2.82 1.44
N TRP A 84 15.96 2.84 0.82
CA TRP A 84 15.23 1.62 0.44
C TRP A 84 15.88 1.08 -0.82
N MET A 85 16.62 -0.01 -0.68
CA MET A 85 17.29 -0.67 -1.79
C MET A 85 16.48 -1.90 -2.21
N ALA A 86 15.97 -1.92 -3.42
CA ALA A 86 15.21 -3.04 -3.97
C ALA A 86 16.07 -4.31 -4.08
N LYS A 87 15.45 -5.46 -3.84
CA LYS A 87 16.05 -6.78 -4.04
C LYS A 87 15.58 -7.38 -5.37
N PRO A 88 16.44 -8.13 -6.08
CA PRO A 88 17.85 -8.33 -5.79
C PRO A 88 18.71 -7.08 -6.06
N CYS A 89 18.27 -6.19 -6.96
CA CYS A 89 18.88 -4.89 -7.24
C CYS A 89 17.82 -3.88 -7.75
N GLU A 90 18.19 -2.61 -7.92
CA GLU A 90 17.29 -1.54 -8.40
C GLU A 90 16.98 -1.65 -9.90
N GLU A 91 17.90 -2.19 -10.69
CA GLU A 91 17.76 -2.30 -12.15
C GLU A 91 16.79 -3.42 -12.55
N ASN A 92 16.67 -4.44 -11.70
CA ASN A 92 15.77 -5.57 -11.91
C ASN A 92 15.14 -6.02 -10.59
N PRO A 93 14.23 -5.21 -10.02
CA PRO A 93 13.62 -5.49 -8.73
C PRO A 93 12.65 -6.68 -8.84
N HIS A 94 12.66 -7.54 -7.83
CA HIS A 94 11.70 -8.63 -7.70
C HIS A 94 10.33 -8.05 -7.32
N ARG A 95 9.39 -8.10 -8.26
CA ARG A 95 8.01 -7.67 -8.05
C ARG A 95 7.15 -8.88 -7.68
N PHE A 96 6.41 -8.79 -6.57
CA PHE A 96 5.58 -9.88 -6.06
C PHE A 96 4.32 -9.36 -5.35
N GLY A 97 3.41 -10.26 -5.02
CA GLY A 97 2.16 -9.93 -4.31
C GLY A 97 1.41 -8.82 -5.04
N PHE A 98 1.02 -9.07 -6.28
CA PHE A 98 0.33 -8.09 -7.11
C PHE A 98 -1.07 -7.82 -6.55
N TYR A 99 -1.62 -6.64 -6.80
CA TYR A 99 -2.95 -6.26 -6.32
C TYR A 99 -3.66 -5.38 -7.35
N THR A 100 -4.99 -5.42 -7.32
CA THR A 100 -5.82 -4.42 -8.02
C THR A 100 -6.05 -3.25 -7.09
N VAL A 101 -6.25 -2.05 -7.64
CA VAL A 101 -6.46 -0.80 -6.90
C VAL A 101 -7.71 -0.12 -7.46
N ARG A 102 -8.68 0.12 -6.59
CA ARG A 102 -9.94 0.80 -6.93
C ARG A 102 -10.52 1.49 -5.69
N PRO A 103 -11.48 2.40 -5.84
CA PRO A 103 -12.29 2.86 -4.71
C PRO A 103 -12.94 1.67 -3.99
N ALA A 104 -12.98 1.71 -2.66
CA ALA A 104 -13.74 0.73 -1.89
C ALA A 104 -15.24 1.00 -2.04
N GLU A 105 -15.98 0.03 -2.56
CA GLU A 105 -17.44 0.12 -2.76
C GLU A 105 -18.20 -0.26 -1.49
N ARG A 106 -19.36 0.36 -1.26
CA ARG A 106 -20.15 0.15 -0.03
C ARG A 106 -20.82 -1.22 0.02
N GLU A 107 -21.09 -1.79 -1.14
CA GLU A 107 -21.81 -3.05 -1.32
C GLU A 107 -20.86 -4.27 -1.31
N ASP A 108 -19.54 -4.04 -1.34
CA ASP A 108 -18.53 -5.09 -1.34
C ASP A 108 -18.37 -5.73 0.06
N ILE A 109 -17.85 -6.96 0.11
CA ILE A 109 -17.38 -7.56 1.37
C ILE A 109 -16.16 -6.83 1.93
N ASP A 110 -15.37 -6.20 1.07
CA ASP A 110 -14.20 -5.38 1.39
C ASP A 110 -14.56 -3.88 1.51
N ASN A 111 -15.60 -3.56 2.28
CA ASN A 111 -16.20 -2.22 2.36
C ASN A 111 -15.93 -1.46 3.67
N ALA A 112 -14.97 -1.89 4.49
CA ALA A 112 -14.78 -1.31 5.82
C ALA A 112 -14.46 0.20 5.79
N TYR A 113 -13.91 0.68 4.67
CA TYR A 113 -13.51 2.08 4.47
C TYR A 113 -13.87 2.57 3.05
N PRO A 114 -15.14 2.90 2.77
CA PRO A 114 -15.61 3.26 1.43
C PRO A 114 -15.04 4.59 0.89
N LYS A 115 -14.33 5.34 1.74
CA LYS A 115 -13.62 6.58 1.38
C LYS A 115 -12.14 6.37 1.04
N ALA A 116 -11.67 5.13 1.09
CA ALA A 116 -10.28 4.75 0.82
C ALA A 116 -10.18 4.02 -0.52
N LEU A 117 -8.98 3.95 -1.09
CA LEU A 117 -8.69 2.96 -2.12
C LEU A 117 -8.50 1.59 -1.47
N LEU A 118 -9.01 0.55 -2.11
CA LEU A 118 -8.79 -0.84 -1.75
C LEU A 118 -7.71 -1.44 -2.66
N LEU A 119 -6.65 -1.94 -2.06
CA LEU A 119 -5.65 -2.79 -2.68
C LEU A 119 -6.05 -4.25 -2.43
N ASN A 120 -6.55 -4.92 -3.47
CA ASN A 120 -7.05 -6.28 -3.38
C ASN A 120 -6.10 -7.27 -4.07
N TYR A 121 -5.33 -7.98 -3.25
CA TYR A 121 -4.36 -8.98 -3.69
C TYR A 121 -5.01 -10.26 -4.20
N GLY A 122 -6.23 -10.56 -3.75
CA GLY A 122 -7.00 -11.72 -4.18
C GLY A 122 -7.63 -11.54 -5.57
N ARG A 123 -7.78 -10.30 -6.04
CA ARG A 123 -8.31 -10.01 -7.39
C ARG A 123 -7.25 -9.98 -8.48
N SER A 124 -5.97 -9.81 -8.14
CA SER A 124 -4.93 -9.81 -9.18
C SER A 124 -4.76 -11.21 -9.80
N PRO A 125 -4.84 -11.34 -11.14
CA PRO A 125 -4.61 -12.61 -11.83
C PRO A 125 -3.14 -13.04 -11.80
N ARG A 126 -2.22 -12.13 -11.47
CA ARG A 126 -0.77 -12.38 -11.42
C ARG A 126 -0.33 -13.15 -10.18
N ASN A 127 -1.21 -13.28 -9.18
CA ASN A 127 -0.94 -14.07 -7.98
C ASN A 127 -1.53 -15.49 -8.12
N PRO A 128 -0.70 -16.56 -8.12
CA PRO A 128 -1.18 -17.93 -8.10
C PRO A 128 -2.16 -18.19 -6.96
N TRP A 129 -3.22 -18.99 -7.20
CA TRP A 129 -4.33 -19.17 -6.26
C TRP A 129 -3.93 -19.68 -4.86
N PHE A 130 -2.82 -20.42 -4.76
CA PHE A 130 -2.29 -21.00 -3.52
C PHE A 130 -1.38 -20.05 -2.73
N ARG A 131 -1.15 -18.82 -3.21
CA ARG A 131 -0.31 -17.81 -2.53
C ARG A 131 -1.08 -17.13 -1.41
N VAL A 132 -0.47 -17.09 -0.22
CA VAL A 132 -1.06 -16.51 0.99
C VAL A 132 -1.31 -15.01 0.87
N GLU A 133 -0.55 -14.33 0.01
CA GLU A 133 -0.68 -12.90 -0.31
C GLU A 133 -2.08 -12.56 -0.80
N ARG A 134 -2.79 -13.51 -1.45
CA ARG A 134 -4.17 -13.32 -1.93
C ARG A 134 -5.17 -13.01 -0.81
N ALA A 135 -4.83 -13.33 0.45
CA ALA A 135 -5.64 -12.99 1.60
C ALA A 135 -5.52 -11.51 2.02
N LEU A 136 -4.53 -10.75 1.52
CA LEU A 136 -4.30 -9.38 1.94
C LEU A 136 -5.34 -8.41 1.35
N ARG A 137 -5.80 -7.48 2.19
CA ARG A 137 -6.63 -6.33 1.82
C ARG A 137 -6.05 -5.11 2.49
N ASP A 138 -5.52 -4.18 1.71
CA ASP A 138 -5.06 -2.91 2.25
C ASP A 138 -6.01 -1.79 1.86
N TYR A 139 -6.36 -0.93 2.82
CA TYR A 139 -7.06 0.31 2.54
C TYR A 139 -6.08 1.46 2.59
N LEU A 140 -6.15 2.38 1.63
CA LEU A 140 -5.16 3.44 1.44
C LEU A 140 -5.82 4.82 1.38
N VAL A 141 -5.28 5.78 2.14
CA VAL A 141 -5.71 7.18 2.16
C VAL A 141 -4.53 8.12 1.99
N ALA A 142 -4.78 9.30 1.43
CA ALA A 142 -3.81 10.40 1.35
C ALA A 142 -3.89 11.23 2.63
N VAL A 143 -2.76 11.41 3.33
CA VAL A 143 -2.75 12.16 4.60
C VAL A 143 -2.74 13.67 4.41
N ASN A 144 -2.38 14.12 3.21
CA ASN A 144 -2.42 15.51 2.79
C ASN A 144 -3.41 15.62 1.60
N PRO A 145 -4.53 16.35 1.73
CA PRO A 145 -5.47 16.53 0.64
C PRO A 145 -4.79 17.12 -0.61
N GLY A 146 -4.99 16.50 -1.77
CA GLY A 146 -4.40 16.92 -3.04
C GLY A 146 -2.91 16.59 -3.23
N ASP A 147 -2.25 16.03 -2.21
CA ASP A 147 -0.84 15.64 -2.24
C ASP A 147 -0.69 14.14 -1.93
N PRO A 148 -0.50 13.29 -2.95
CA PRO A 148 -0.37 11.86 -2.78
C PRO A 148 1.07 11.42 -2.50
N ASP A 149 1.97 12.31 -2.05
CA ASP A 149 3.36 11.96 -1.76
C ASP A 149 3.52 11.17 -0.46
N VAL A 150 2.59 11.34 0.48
CA VAL A 150 2.55 10.57 1.73
C VAL A 150 1.17 9.93 1.87
N LEU A 151 1.15 8.60 2.01
CA LEU A 151 -0.07 7.83 2.14
C LEU A 151 -0.03 7.00 3.42
N LEU A 152 -1.20 6.77 4.01
CA LEU A 152 -1.38 5.89 5.15
C LEU A 152 -2.22 4.68 4.72
N GLY A 153 -1.65 3.50 4.94
CA GLY A 153 -2.26 2.23 4.64
C GLY A 153 -2.69 1.47 5.89
N LYS A 154 -3.79 0.73 5.78
CA LYS A 154 -4.34 -0.12 6.82
C LYS A 154 -4.58 -1.52 6.27
N ALA A 155 -3.78 -2.47 6.73
CA ALA A 155 -3.75 -3.83 6.23
C ALA A 155 -4.67 -4.77 7.03
N TYR A 156 -5.34 -5.66 6.31
CA TYR A 156 -6.21 -6.70 6.82
C TYR A 156 -5.89 -8.05 6.16
N ILE A 157 -6.13 -9.13 6.91
CA ILE A 157 -6.13 -10.50 6.41
C ILE A 157 -7.58 -10.95 6.26
N ALA A 158 -7.95 -11.37 5.05
CA ALA A 158 -9.23 -11.96 4.74
C ALA A 158 -9.24 -13.46 5.10
N VAL A 159 -10.16 -13.85 5.99
CA VAL A 159 -10.41 -15.25 6.37
C VAL A 159 -11.90 -15.53 6.17
N GLY A 160 -12.26 -16.08 5.01
CA GLY A 160 -13.66 -16.13 4.58
C GLY A 160 -14.28 -14.73 4.49
N SER A 161 -15.37 -14.50 5.21
CA SER A 161 -16.00 -13.17 5.32
C SER A 161 -15.38 -12.27 6.40
N LEU A 162 -14.53 -12.81 7.28
CA LEU A 162 -13.89 -12.03 8.33
C LEU A 162 -12.72 -11.19 7.78
N ARG A 163 -12.53 -10.00 8.34
CA ARG A 163 -11.39 -9.10 8.07
C ARG A 163 -10.64 -8.82 9.36
N VAL A 164 -9.52 -9.52 9.54
CA VAL A 164 -8.69 -9.39 10.73
C VAL A 164 -7.68 -8.27 10.49
N PHE A 165 -7.72 -7.22 11.33
CA PHE A 165 -6.74 -6.14 11.26
C PHE A 165 -5.33 -6.71 11.49
N SER A 166 -4.41 -6.38 10.58
CA SER A 166 -2.99 -6.74 10.70
C SER A 166 -2.19 -5.57 11.29
N ASN A 167 -2.07 -4.48 10.52
CA ASN A 167 -1.20 -3.36 10.87
C ASN A 167 -1.54 -2.09 10.08
N PHE A 168 -0.96 -0.98 10.52
CA PHE A 168 -0.78 0.19 9.67
C PHE A 168 0.58 0.15 8.97
N PHE A 169 0.65 0.79 7.82
CA PHE A 169 1.90 1.08 7.11
C PHE A 169 1.86 2.49 6.54
N ALA A 170 2.99 3.18 6.50
CA ALA A 170 3.13 4.46 5.80
C ALA A 170 3.80 4.22 4.45
N LEU A 171 3.46 5.05 3.47
CA LEU A 171 4.12 5.12 2.16
C LEU A 171 4.60 6.55 1.92
N ARG A 172 5.79 6.71 1.35
CA ARG A 172 6.26 7.97 0.78
C ARG A 172 6.68 7.77 -0.68
N ARG A 173 6.36 8.74 -1.54
CA ARG A 173 6.72 8.67 -2.96
C ARG A 173 8.23 8.58 -3.12
N VAL A 174 8.69 7.67 -3.99
CA VAL A 174 10.10 7.61 -4.41
C VAL A 174 10.37 8.84 -5.27
N PRO A 175 11.40 9.66 -4.96
CA PRO A 175 11.77 10.79 -5.81
C PRO A 175 12.08 10.29 -7.23
N ASN A 176 11.60 11.00 -8.26
CA ASN A 176 12.03 10.72 -9.62
C ASN A 176 13.54 10.97 -9.69
N THR A 177 14.34 9.92 -9.82
CA THR A 177 15.74 10.06 -10.23
C THR A 177 15.72 10.36 -11.72
N GLY A 178 15.86 11.65 -12.06
CA GLY A 178 16.06 12.10 -13.45
C GLY A 178 17.41 11.67 -13.99
#